data_AF-A0A7Y9NLU9-F1
#
_entry.id   AF-A0A7Y9NLU9-F1
#
_cell.length_a   1.000
_cell.length_b   1.000
_cell.length_c   1.000
_cell.angle_alpha   90.00
_cell.angle_beta   90.00
_cell.angle_gamma   90.00
#
_symmetry.space_group_name_H-M   'P 1'
#
loop_
_entity.id
_entity.type
_entity.pdbx_description
1 polymer ?
#
loop_
_entity_poly.entity_id
_entity_poly.type
_entity_poly.pdbx_seq_one_letter_code
_entity_poly.pdbx_strand_id
1 'polypeptide(L)'
;MRHAIQLAATLLLFAAPAARAQISSPQIKKDKKQPKENIEWLWQYAPPPADGRETQLVLDQRFRPFLEQYFTAPQTFWGNPKTGYKTLAETALDFISVPDKVLADNNRYLSITGCVFRFCPERGLIWVDLNGPHPLIVFAAIDWIKDSRTPDQSGAEYTLWVFPNHPIDPDHIPAALTNSVARWTAHPPQGNTQIQQIANAILVDPDGTPHQIKPAAIGANTFTLPPSTEQKAQP
;
A
#
# COMPACT_ATOMS: atom_id res chain seq x y z
N MET A 1 -39.40 68.62 -75.33
CA MET A 1 -39.72 69.63 -74.31
C MET A 1 -39.57 68.98 -72.93
N ARG A 2 -38.84 69.64 -72.01
CA ARG A 2 -38.84 69.48 -70.53
C ARG A 2 -38.28 68.15 -69.98
N HIS A 3 -37.05 68.13 -69.45
CA HIS A 3 -36.59 68.44 -68.08
C HIS A 3 -37.08 67.42 -67.03
N ALA A 4 -36.20 66.52 -66.54
CA ALA A 4 -35.32 66.63 -65.33
C ALA A 4 -36.06 66.03 -64.09
N ILE A 5 -35.52 65.30 -63.10
CA ILE A 5 -34.23 65.22 -62.41
C ILE A 5 -34.08 63.84 -61.68
N GLN A 6 -32.80 63.49 -61.53
CA GLN A 6 -32.02 62.48 -60.78
C GLN A 6 -32.56 61.79 -59.50
N LEU A 7 -31.96 60.63 -59.17
CA LEU A 7 -31.21 60.44 -57.91
C LEU A 7 -30.21 59.24 -57.95
N ALA A 8 -28.92 59.59 -57.84
CA ALA A 8 -27.74 58.95 -57.20
C ALA A 8 -27.64 57.40 -57.12
N ALA A 9 -26.65 56.73 -57.75
CA ALA A 9 -25.22 56.56 -57.38
C ALA A 9 -25.01 55.99 -55.96
N THR A 10 -24.49 54.76 -55.76
CA THR A 10 -23.04 54.46 -55.80
C THR A 10 -22.79 52.95 -55.79
N LEU A 11 -21.92 52.45 -56.68
CA LEU A 11 -21.36 51.10 -56.67
C LEU A 11 -20.14 51.03 -55.74
N LEU A 12 -20.10 50.04 -54.85
CA LEU A 12 -18.88 49.63 -54.14
C LEU A 12 -18.37 48.30 -54.72
N LEU A 13 -17.28 48.41 -55.47
CA LEU A 13 -16.39 47.31 -55.81
C LEU A 13 -15.54 46.97 -54.59
N PHE A 14 -15.53 45.71 -54.15
CA PHE A 14 -14.46 45.19 -53.31
C PHE A 14 -13.87 43.92 -53.93
N ALA A 15 -12.57 44.05 -54.22
CA ALA A 15 -11.69 43.03 -54.72
C ALA A 15 -11.32 42.02 -53.61
N ALA A 16 -11.11 40.76 -54.02
CA ALA A 16 -10.56 39.70 -53.18
C ALA A 16 -9.04 39.85 -53.00
N PRO A 17 -8.50 39.35 -51.87
CA PRO A 17 -7.17 38.78 -51.86
C PRO A 17 -7.17 37.32 -51.41
N ALA A 18 -6.27 36.54 -52.01
CA ALA A 18 -5.96 35.16 -51.67
C ALA A 18 -4.94 35.07 -50.51
N ALA A 19 -4.90 33.87 -49.90
CA ALA A 19 -3.85 33.24 -49.09
C ALA A 19 -3.75 33.56 -47.58
N ARG A 20 -4.02 32.54 -46.75
CA ARG A 20 -2.98 31.75 -46.05
C ARG A 20 -3.61 30.55 -45.33
N ALA A 21 -3.25 29.34 -45.78
CA ALA A 21 -3.48 28.11 -45.02
C ALA A 21 -2.65 28.17 -43.73
N GLN A 22 -3.32 28.20 -42.58
CA GLN A 22 -2.66 28.02 -41.29
C GLN A 22 -2.37 26.54 -41.10
N ILE A 23 -1.10 26.17 -41.22
CA ILE A 23 -0.57 24.89 -40.79
C ILE A 23 -0.71 24.87 -39.26
N SER A 24 -1.71 24.15 -38.75
CA SER A 24 -1.78 23.76 -37.34
C SER A 24 -0.53 22.96 -37.02
N SER A 25 0.39 23.57 -36.27
CA SER A 25 1.46 22.82 -35.62
C SER A 25 0.82 21.82 -34.64
N PRO A 26 1.23 20.55 -34.62
CA PRO A 26 0.79 19.65 -33.56
C PRO A 26 1.36 20.21 -32.26
N GLN A 27 0.48 20.65 -31.37
CA GLN A 27 0.86 20.86 -29.97
C GLN A 27 1.41 19.53 -29.48
N ILE A 28 2.73 19.45 -29.38
CA ILE A 28 3.42 18.44 -28.58
C ILE A 28 2.78 18.56 -27.21
N LYS A 29 1.93 17.57 -26.87
CA LYS A 29 1.43 17.40 -25.52
C LYS A 29 2.68 17.37 -24.66
N LYS A 30 2.88 18.43 -23.85
CA LYS A 30 3.77 18.34 -22.71
C LYS A 30 3.24 17.18 -21.91
N ASP A 31 3.91 16.03 -21.99
CA ASP A 31 3.78 14.99 -20.99
C ASP A 31 3.97 15.69 -19.66
N LYS A 32 2.87 15.89 -18.93
CA LYS A 32 2.95 16.24 -17.52
C LYS A 32 3.72 15.08 -16.91
N LYS A 33 5.03 15.27 -16.69
CA LYS A 33 5.81 14.39 -15.82
C LYS A 33 4.94 14.19 -14.60
N GLN A 34 4.50 12.95 -14.38
CA GLN A 34 3.81 12.60 -13.16
C GLN A 34 4.69 13.13 -12.01
N PRO A 35 4.11 13.86 -11.04
CA PRO A 35 4.87 14.33 -9.89
C PRO A 35 5.67 13.15 -9.36
N LYS A 36 6.99 13.31 -9.19
CA LYS A 36 7.80 12.32 -8.48
C LYS A 36 7.08 12.03 -7.18
N GLU A 37 6.71 10.78 -6.96
CA GLU A 37 5.99 10.37 -5.76
C GLU A 37 6.92 10.56 -4.57
N ASN A 38 6.83 11.71 -3.91
CA ASN A 38 7.68 11.99 -2.77
C ASN A 38 7.07 11.29 -1.55
N ILE A 39 7.53 10.06 -1.28
CA ILE A 39 7.21 9.30 -0.08
C ILE A 39 8.27 9.45 1.03
N GLU A 40 9.30 10.29 0.80
CA GLU A 40 10.38 10.54 1.77
C GLU A 40 9.86 11.17 3.07
N TRP A 41 8.68 11.79 3.05
CA TRP A 41 8.04 12.33 4.26
C TRP A 41 7.80 11.27 5.34
N LEU A 42 7.73 9.99 4.99
CA LEU A 42 7.61 8.90 5.96
C LEU A 42 8.82 8.81 6.90
N TRP A 43 10.00 9.28 6.48
CA TRP A 43 11.22 9.25 7.30
C TRP A 43 11.09 9.99 8.63
N GLN A 44 10.23 11.01 8.73
CA GLN A 44 10.08 11.78 9.96
C GLN A 44 9.49 10.95 11.14
N TYR A 45 8.89 9.79 10.85
CA TYR A 45 8.34 8.88 11.86
C TYR A 45 9.25 7.68 12.14
N ALA A 46 10.34 7.53 11.39
CA ALA A 46 11.36 6.54 11.67
C ALA A 46 12.09 6.87 13.00
N PRO A 47 12.86 5.91 13.55
CA PRO A 47 13.66 6.17 14.73
C PRO A 47 14.63 7.36 14.53
N PRO A 48 14.90 8.15 15.59
CA PRO A 48 14.47 7.98 16.99
C PRO A 48 13.04 8.53 17.33
N PRO A 49 12.34 7.98 18.34
CA PRO A 49 12.79 6.97 19.33
C PRO A 49 12.86 5.54 18.75
N ALA A 50 13.34 4.55 19.52
CA ALA A 50 13.67 3.21 19.00
C ALA A 50 12.51 2.52 18.25
N ASP A 51 11.27 2.72 18.70
CA ASP A 51 10.07 2.17 18.07
C ASP A 51 9.45 3.09 17.00
N GLY A 52 10.04 4.26 16.76
CA GLY A 52 9.54 5.26 15.83
C GLY A 52 8.42 6.14 16.41
N ARG A 53 7.62 6.75 15.53
CA ARG A 53 6.49 7.64 15.89
C ARG A 53 5.21 7.21 15.17
N GLU A 54 4.88 5.94 15.35
CA GLU A 54 3.73 5.24 14.77
C GLU A 54 2.40 5.97 15.01
N THR A 55 2.16 6.48 16.22
CA THR A 55 0.93 7.22 16.54
C THR A 55 0.84 8.54 15.75
N GLN A 56 1.96 9.22 15.53
CA GLN A 56 1.98 10.46 14.75
C GLN A 56 1.78 10.20 13.25
N LEU A 57 2.31 9.06 12.76
CA LEU A 57 2.15 8.67 11.36
C LEU A 57 0.69 8.42 11.00
N VAL A 58 -0.03 7.62 11.79
CA VAL A 58 -1.43 7.28 11.47
C VAL A 58 -2.38 8.48 11.56
N LEU A 59 -1.97 9.53 12.29
CA LEU A 59 -2.71 10.79 12.41
C LEU A 59 -2.31 11.83 11.34
N ASP A 60 -1.24 11.60 10.57
CA ASP A 60 -0.83 12.52 9.52
C ASP A 60 -1.84 12.50 8.36
N GLN A 61 -2.25 13.69 7.92
CA GLN A 61 -3.26 13.86 6.87
C GLN A 61 -2.83 13.29 5.51
N ARG A 62 -1.53 13.12 5.26
CA ARG A 62 -0.99 12.52 4.03
C ARG A 62 -1.04 11.00 4.05
N PHE A 63 -1.20 10.37 5.22
CA PHE A 63 -1.08 8.93 5.35
C PHE A 63 -2.24 8.19 4.67
N ARG A 64 -3.49 8.60 4.89
CA ARG A 64 -4.63 7.99 4.20
C ARG A 64 -4.55 8.12 2.67
N PRO A 65 -4.30 9.33 2.09
CA PRO A 65 -4.06 9.46 0.65
C PRO A 65 -2.91 8.58 0.13
N PHE A 66 -1.85 8.41 0.93
CA PHE A 66 -0.77 7.48 0.60
C PHE A 66 -1.27 6.03 0.49
N LEU A 67 -2.08 5.56 1.44
CA LEU A 67 -2.67 4.20 1.35
C LEU A 67 -3.55 4.06 0.11
N GLU A 68 -4.42 5.04 -0.16
CA GLU A 68 -5.32 5.05 -1.32
C GLU A 68 -4.57 5.05 -2.66
N GLN A 69 -3.41 5.72 -2.71
CA GLN A 69 -2.58 5.77 -3.90
C GLN A 69 -1.93 4.41 -4.24
N TYR A 70 -1.48 3.67 -3.22
CA TYR A 70 -0.64 2.48 -3.44
C TYR A 70 -1.36 1.15 -3.24
N PHE A 71 -2.48 1.13 -2.51
CA PHE A 71 -3.23 -0.09 -2.22
C PHE A 71 -4.55 -0.12 -2.99
N THR A 72 -4.42 -0.36 -4.29
CA THR A 72 -5.53 -0.34 -5.26
C THR A 72 -6.05 -1.72 -5.63
N ALA A 73 -5.38 -2.80 -5.21
CA ALA A 73 -5.78 -4.15 -5.58
C ALA A 73 -7.22 -4.42 -5.11
N PRO A 74 -8.07 -5.05 -5.93
CA PRO A 74 -9.39 -5.45 -5.49
C PRO A 74 -9.25 -6.51 -4.41
N GLN A 75 -10.07 -6.39 -3.36
CA GLN A 75 -10.09 -7.36 -2.27
C GLN A 75 -11.54 -7.64 -1.88
N THR A 76 -11.87 -8.90 -1.69
CA THR A 76 -13.19 -9.37 -1.22
C THR A 76 -13.08 -10.25 0.02
N PHE A 77 -11.89 -10.30 0.62
CA PHE A 77 -11.58 -11.15 1.76
C PHE A 77 -12.08 -10.53 3.06
N TRP A 78 -11.90 -9.20 3.21
CA TRP A 78 -12.33 -8.45 4.37
C TRP A 78 -13.54 -7.58 4.07
N GLY A 79 -14.61 -7.80 4.84
CA GLY A 79 -15.88 -7.11 4.71
C GLY A 79 -17.05 -8.08 4.71
N ASN A 80 -18.19 -7.64 4.19
CA ASN A 80 -19.39 -8.46 4.14
C ASN A 80 -20.08 -8.30 2.79
N PRO A 81 -20.40 -9.39 2.07
CA PRO A 81 -21.07 -9.33 0.78
C PRO A 81 -22.36 -8.50 0.78
N LYS A 82 -23.04 -8.39 1.93
CA LYS A 82 -24.30 -7.64 2.10
C LYS A 82 -24.10 -6.15 2.34
N THR A 83 -23.02 -5.75 3.01
CA THR A 83 -22.76 -4.33 3.34
C THR A 83 -21.66 -3.72 2.48
N GLY A 84 -21.04 -4.52 1.61
CA GLY A 84 -19.88 -4.15 0.81
C GLY A 84 -18.57 -4.60 1.44
N TYR A 85 -17.55 -4.68 0.59
CA TYR A 85 -16.16 -4.86 0.99
C TYR A 85 -15.48 -3.49 1.07
N LYS A 86 -14.61 -3.32 2.06
CA LYS A 86 -13.76 -2.13 2.16
C LYS A 86 -12.74 -2.13 1.02
N THR A 87 -12.25 -0.97 0.64
CA THR A 87 -11.07 -0.91 -0.25
C THR A 87 -9.84 -1.49 0.47
N LEU A 88 -8.82 -1.92 -0.29
CA LEU A 88 -7.58 -2.40 0.33
C LEU A 88 -6.92 -1.33 1.19
N ALA A 89 -6.97 -0.06 0.78
CA ALA A 89 -6.47 1.08 1.56
C ALA A 89 -7.20 1.25 2.91
N GLU A 90 -8.52 1.15 2.94
CA GLU A 90 -9.30 1.18 4.18
C GLU A 90 -9.00 -0.02 5.08
N THR A 91 -8.87 -1.21 4.49
CA THR A 91 -8.46 -2.42 5.22
C THR A 91 -7.07 -2.25 5.80
N ALA A 92 -6.09 -1.77 5.02
CA ALA A 92 -4.74 -1.51 5.51
C ALA A 92 -4.73 -0.55 6.70
N LEU A 93 -5.58 0.49 6.67
CA LEU A 93 -5.75 1.41 7.79
C LEU A 93 -6.37 0.75 9.03
N ASP A 94 -7.36 -0.13 8.87
CA ASP A 94 -7.93 -0.89 9.99
C ASP A 94 -6.84 -1.75 10.67
N PHE A 95 -6.02 -2.43 9.88
CA PHE A 95 -4.97 -3.34 10.36
C PHE A 95 -3.79 -2.64 11.05
N ILE A 96 -3.73 -1.30 11.01
CA ILE A 96 -2.74 -0.47 11.72
C ILE A 96 -3.42 0.55 12.66
N SER A 97 -4.72 0.38 12.93
CA SER A 97 -5.52 1.31 13.72
C SER A 97 -5.14 1.35 15.20
N VAL A 98 -4.54 0.28 15.72
CA VAL A 98 -3.73 0.30 16.95
C VAL A 98 -2.27 0.25 16.52
N PRO A 99 -1.58 1.41 16.48
CA PRO A 99 -0.20 1.49 16.05
C PRO A 99 0.75 0.73 16.98
N ASP A 100 1.79 0.11 16.41
CA ASP A 100 2.82 -0.63 17.16
C ASP A 100 4.21 -0.02 16.98
N LYS A 101 4.80 -0.09 15.78
CA LYS A 101 6.15 0.46 15.51
C LYS A 101 6.29 1.06 14.13
N VAL A 102 7.23 1.98 13.98
CA VAL A 102 7.85 2.37 12.70
C VAL A 102 9.34 2.08 12.81
N LEU A 103 9.79 1.04 12.10
CA LEU A 103 11.19 0.62 12.07
C LEU A 103 11.84 1.02 10.75
N ALA A 104 13.14 1.29 10.78
CA ALA A 104 13.93 1.59 9.61
C ALA A 104 15.08 0.58 9.45
N ASP A 105 15.25 0.05 8.25
CA ASP A 105 16.35 -0.85 7.90
C ASP A 105 17.20 -0.26 6.78
N ASN A 106 18.52 -0.39 6.91
CA ASN A 106 19.51 -0.05 5.89
C ASN A 106 19.36 1.38 5.30
N ASN A 107 18.83 2.31 6.09
CA ASN A 107 18.56 3.70 5.67
C ASN A 107 17.75 3.80 4.35
N ARG A 108 16.87 2.81 4.10
CA ARG A 108 16.13 2.67 2.84
C ARG A 108 14.72 2.13 3.05
N TYR A 109 14.54 1.18 3.95
CA TYR A 109 13.28 0.49 4.11
C TYR A 109 12.59 0.95 5.39
N LEU A 110 11.27 1.11 5.34
CA LEU A 110 10.44 1.28 6.53
C LEU A 110 9.51 0.08 6.72
N SER A 111 9.28 -0.29 7.97
CA SER A 111 8.22 -1.21 8.39
C SER A 111 7.32 -0.48 9.38
N ILE A 112 6.04 -0.35 9.06
CA ILE A 112 5.02 0.26 9.90
C ILE A 112 4.08 -0.85 10.35
N THR A 113 4.02 -1.13 11.65
CA THR A 113 3.23 -2.24 12.19
C THR A 113 2.08 -1.72 13.06
N GLY A 114 1.05 -2.55 13.17
CA GLY A 114 -0.06 -2.32 14.07
C GLY A 114 -1.01 -3.51 14.12
N CYS A 115 -2.19 -3.29 14.66
CA CYS A 115 -3.24 -4.29 14.74
C CYS A 115 -4.64 -3.69 14.52
N VAL A 116 -5.63 -4.55 14.32
CA VAL A 116 -7.04 -4.17 14.26
C VAL A 116 -7.53 -3.73 15.64
N PHE A 117 -8.19 -2.57 15.71
CA PHE A 117 -8.75 -2.04 16.94
C PHE A 117 -9.67 -3.04 17.64
N ARG A 118 -9.38 -3.30 18.92
CA ARG A 118 -10.05 -4.30 19.77
C ARG A 118 -9.90 -5.75 19.33
N PHE A 119 -9.05 -6.04 18.33
CA PHE A 119 -8.78 -7.39 17.87
C PHE A 119 -7.34 -7.56 17.35
N CYS A 120 -6.36 -7.41 18.25
CA CYS A 120 -4.94 -7.53 17.89
C CYS A 120 -4.44 -8.88 17.36
N PRO A 121 -5.16 -10.02 17.44
CA PRO A 121 -4.79 -11.18 16.63
C PRO A 121 -4.75 -10.88 15.13
N GLU A 122 -5.48 -9.89 14.65
CA GLU A 122 -5.33 -9.38 13.29
C GLU A 122 -4.29 -8.26 13.28
N ARG A 123 -3.17 -8.47 12.58
CA ARG A 123 -2.01 -7.55 12.58
C ARG A 123 -1.65 -7.10 11.18
N GLY A 124 -1.28 -5.83 11.06
CA GLY A 124 -0.81 -5.22 9.82
C GLY A 124 0.69 -4.94 9.84
N LEU A 125 1.30 -5.03 8.66
CA LEU A 125 2.61 -4.50 8.34
C LEU A 125 2.53 -3.77 7.00
N ILE A 126 2.94 -2.51 6.97
CA ILE A 126 3.22 -1.78 5.73
C ILE A 126 4.74 -1.68 5.59
N TRP A 127 5.27 -2.26 4.51
CA TRP A 127 6.67 -2.18 4.16
C TRP A 127 6.87 -1.23 2.99
N VAL A 128 7.89 -0.38 3.04
CA VAL A 128 8.13 0.67 2.05
C VAL A 128 9.61 0.67 1.65
N ASP A 129 9.88 0.56 0.35
CA ASP A 129 11.18 0.88 -0.24
C ASP A 129 11.24 2.35 -0.66
N LEU A 130 11.98 3.17 0.09
CA LEU A 130 12.04 4.62 -0.11
C LEU A 130 13.05 5.06 -1.18
N ASN A 131 13.85 4.15 -1.76
CA ASN A 131 15.00 4.53 -2.60
C ASN A 131 14.84 4.19 -4.10
N GLY A 132 13.59 4.06 -4.57
CA GLY A 132 13.26 3.77 -5.97
C GLY A 132 12.53 4.91 -6.66
N PRO A 133 12.67 5.08 -7.99
CA PRO A 133 11.81 5.98 -8.78
C PRO A 133 10.35 5.49 -8.83
N HIS A 134 10.15 4.19 -8.60
CA HIS A 134 8.87 3.51 -8.43
C HIS A 134 8.98 2.71 -7.13
N PRO A 135 8.56 3.29 -6.00
CA PRO A 135 8.75 2.64 -4.71
C PRO A 135 7.89 1.37 -4.62
N LEU A 136 8.50 0.29 -4.16
CA LEU A 136 7.75 -0.91 -3.80
C LEU A 136 7.16 -0.71 -2.41
N ILE A 137 5.84 -0.80 -2.33
CA ILE A 137 5.07 -0.66 -1.10
C ILE A 137 4.20 -1.90 -0.95
N VAL A 138 4.29 -2.54 0.20
CA VAL A 138 3.63 -3.81 0.47
C VAL A 138 2.80 -3.70 1.73
N PHE A 139 1.52 -4.04 1.63
CA PHE A 139 0.68 -4.29 2.79
C PHE A 139 0.65 -5.79 3.07
N ALA A 140 1.01 -6.19 4.28
CA ALA A 140 0.88 -7.56 4.75
C ALA A 140 -0.06 -7.62 5.96
N ALA A 141 -0.95 -8.61 5.98
CA ALA A 141 -1.96 -8.76 7.00
C ALA A 141 -1.99 -10.21 7.52
N ILE A 142 -1.90 -10.37 8.84
CA ILE A 142 -2.13 -11.65 9.50
C ILE A 142 -3.62 -11.72 9.85
N ASP A 143 -4.32 -12.69 9.27
CA ASP A 143 -5.75 -12.92 9.43
C ASP A 143 -6.00 -14.25 10.16
N TRP A 144 -6.92 -14.25 11.11
CA TRP A 144 -7.21 -15.44 11.91
C TRP A 144 -8.10 -16.44 11.16
N ILE A 145 -7.67 -17.71 11.12
CA ILE A 145 -8.48 -18.79 10.53
C ILE A 145 -9.55 -19.20 11.54
N LYS A 146 -10.78 -18.70 11.34
CA LYS A 146 -11.92 -18.90 12.25
C LYS A 146 -12.26 -20.37 12.52
N ASP A 147 -12.04 -21.24 11.54
CA ASP A 147 -12.31 -22.67 11.64
C ASP A 147 -11.22 -23.45 12.41
N SER A 148 -10.17 -22.77 12.89
CA SER A 148 -9.09 -23.39 13.69
C SER A 148 -9.40 -23.38 15.19
N ARG A 149 -8.61 -22.65 15.99
CA ARG A 149 -8.76 -22.42 17.43
C ARG A 149 -8.93 -20.92 17.68
N THR A 150 -9.53 -20.54 18.81
CA THR A 150 -9.66 -19.11 19.13
C THR A 150 -8.27 -18.49 19.37
N PRO A 151 -8.07 -17.18 19.10
CA PRO A 151 -6.72 -16.58 19.17
C PRO A 151 -6.00 -16.62 20.52
N ASP A 152 -6.72 -16.90 21.61
CA ASP A 152 -6.20 -17.10 22.96
C ASP A 152 -5.75 -18.55 23.23
N GLN A 153 -6.07 -19.48 22.33
CA GLN A 153 -5.71 -20.89 22.42
C GLN A 153 -4.39 -21.19 21.71
N SER A 154 -3.55 -21.99 22.37
CA SER A 154 -2.34 -22.54 21.74
C SER A 154 -2.68 -23.29 20.46
N GLY A 155 -1.93 -23.06 19.40
CA GLY A 155 -2.13 -23.68 18.09
C GLY A 155 -3.23 -23.04 17.23
N ALA A 156 -3.67 -21.82 17.55
CA ALA A 156 -4.45 -21.01 16.60
C ALA A 156 -3.62 -20.75 15.34
N GLU A 157 -4.27 -20.88 14.19
CA GLU A 157 -3.64 -20.76 12.87
C GLU A 157 -4.10 -19.49 12.16
N TYR A 158 -3.20 -18.96 11.34
CA TYR A 158 -3.40 -17.68 10.66
C TYR A 158 -2.99 -17.77 9.19
N THR A 159 -3.63 -16.93 8.38
CA THR A 159 -3.25 -16.69 6.99
C THR A 159 -2.51 -15.36 6.90
N LEU A 160 -1.34 -15.34 6.26
CA LEU A 160 -0.62 -14.12 5.92
C LEU A 160 -0.97 -13.72 4.48
N TRP A 161 -1.69 -12.62 4.35
CA TRP A 161 -1.96 -12.00 3.06
C TRP A 161 -0.92 -10.93 2.75
N VAL A 162 -0.50 -10.82 1.49
CA VAL A 162 0.55 -9.89 1.04
C VAL A 162 0.09 -9.20 -0.23
N PHE A 163 0.01 -7.88 -0.21
CA PHE A 163 -0.44 -7.03 -1.31
C PHE A 163 0.62 -5.98 -1.66
N PRO A 164 1.47 -6.24 -2.65
CA PRO A 164 2.35 -5.23 -3.19
C PRO A 164 1.59 -4.28 -4.14
N ASN A 165 2.06 -3.03 -4.26
CA ASN A 165 1.54 -2.06 -5.24
C ASN A 165 1.97 -2.37 -6.69
N HIS A 166 2.98 -3.23 -6.87
CA HIS A 166 3.47 -3.72 -8.15
C HIS A 166 3.68 -5.24 -8.08
N PRO A 167 3.56 -5.99 -9.19
CA PRO A 167 3.77 -7.43 -9.16
C PRO A 167 5.17 -7.78 -8.61
N ILE A 168 5.22 -8.77 -7.72
CA ILE A 168 6.47 -9.37 -7.23
C ILE A 168 6.50 -10.81 -7.71
N ASP A 169 7.63 -11.27 -8.20
CA ASP A 169 7.84 -12.68 -8.52
C ASP A 169 7.74 -13.53 -7.23
N PRO A 170 6.78 -14.47 -7.12
CA PRO A 170 6.62 -15.32 -5.95
C PRO A 170 7.88 -16.14 -5.59
N ASP A 171 8.73 -16.44 -6.57
CA ASP A 171 9.97 -17.20 -6.37
C ASP A 171 11.17 -16.29 -6.02
N HIS A 172 11.03 -14.96 -6.19
CA HIS A 172 12.10 -13.98 -5.99
C HIS A 172 11.64 -12.77 -5.17
N ILE A 173 11.07 -13.04 -4.00
CA ILE A 173 10.65 -12.00 -3.05
C ILE A 173 11.88 -11.23 -2.52
N PRO A 174 11.83 -9.88 -2.46
CA PRO A 174 12.95 -9.09 -1.94
C PRO A 174 13.39 -9.52 -0.54
N ALA A 175 14.70 -9.75 -0.37
CA ALA A 175 15.26 -10.18 0.91
C ALA A 175 14.97 -9.20 2.06
N ALA A 176 14.96 -7.89 1.77
CA ALA A 176 14.63 -6.86 2.76
C ALA A 176 13.18 -6.96 3.27
N LEU A 177 12.23 -7.30 2.39
CA LEU A 177 10.84 -7.57 2.77
C LEU A 177 10.75 -8.84 3.62
N THR A 178 11.40 -9.92 3.16
CA THR A 178 11.46 -11.21 3.86
C THR A 178 11.99 -11.05 5.30
N ASN A 179 13.08 -10.28 5.48
CA ASN A 179 13.65 -10.01 6.80
C ASN A 179 12.71 -9.19 7.69
N SER A 180 11.97 -8.24 7.11
CA SER A 180 11.01 -7.41 7.85
C SER A 180 9.83 -8.25 8.35
N VAL A 181 9.31 -9.13 7.49
CA VAL A 181 8.23 -10.08 7.86
C VAL A 181 8.72 -11.10 8.88
N ALA A 182 9.93 -11.63 8.73
CA ALA A 182 10.52 -12.54 9.72
C ALA A 182 10.61 -11.89 11.11
N ARG A 183 11.13 -10.66 11.19
CA ARG A 183 11.20 -9.90 12.44
C ARG A 183 9.82 -9.61 13.02
N TRP A 184 8.85 -9.22 12.18
CA TRP A 184 7.49 -8.90 12.62
C TRP A 184 6.74 -10.12 13.16
N THR A 185 6.82 -11.25 12.45
CA THR A 185 6.16 -12.51 12.82
C THR A 185 6.84 -13.23 13.99
N ALA A 186 8.08 -12.86 14.34
CA ALA A 186 8.78 -13.38 15.53
C ALA A 186 8.23 -12.83 16.87
N HIS A 187 7.36 -11.83 16.83
CA HIS A 187 6.79 -11.21 18.04
C HIS A 187 5.31 -11.57 18.19
N PRO A 188 4.85 -11.87 19.42
CA PRO A 188 3.44 -12.08 19.67
C PRO A 188 2.65 -10.77 19.50
N PRO A 189 1.33 -10.84 19.24
CA PRO A 189 0.46 -9.68 19.32
C PRO A 189 0.55 -8.97 20.67
N GLN A 190 0.30 -7.66 20.71
CA GLN A 190 0.24 -6.92 21.96
C GLN A 190 -0.79 -7.56 22.91
N GLY A 191 -0.36 -7.82 24.15
CA GLY A 191 -1.19 -8.47 25.17
C GLY A 191 -1.27 -10.00 25.06
N ASN A 192 -0.54 -10.63 24.14
CA ASN A 192 -0.40 -12.07 24.02
C ASN A 192 1.07 -12.49 24.20
N THR A 193 1.31 -13.71 24.67
CA THR A 193 2.64 -14.31 24.82
C THR A 193 2.94 -15.34 23.72
N GLN A 194 1.94 -15.74 22.95
CA GLN A 194 2.06 -16.75 21.91
C GLN A 194 2.35 -16.11 20.56
N ILE A 195 3.37 -16.63 19.88
CA ILE A 195 3.66 -16.27 18.50
C ILE A 195 2.65 -16.94 17.58
N GLN A 196 2.08 -16.15 16.66
CA GLN A 196 1.10 -16.60 15.70
C GLN A 196 1.70 -17.60 14.71
N GLN A 197 1.06 -18.75 14.56
CA GLN A 197 1.46 -19.77 13.61
C GLN A 197 0.86 -19.45 12.24
N ILE A 198 1.70 -19.01 11.30
CA ILE A 198 1.26 -18.70 9.93
C ILE A 198 1.16 -20.02 9.16
N ALA A 199 -0.04 -20.54 8.99
CA ALA A 199 -0.29 -21.78 8.27
C ALA A 199 -0.30 -21.56 6.74
N ASN A 200 -0.89 -20.45 6.30
CA ASN A 200 -1.03 -20.10 4.89
C ASN A 200 -0.36 -18.75 4.60
N ALA A 201 0.19 -18.59 3.40
CA ALA A 201 0.63 -17.30 2.90
C ALA A 201 0.18 -17.11 1.46
N ILE A 202 -0.43 -15.97 1.17
CA ILE A 202 -1.03 -15.65 -0.14
C ILE A 202 -0.49 -14.29 -0.57
N LEU A 203 0.23 -14.27 -1.69
CA LEU A 203 0.65 -13.06 -2.39
C LEU A 203 -0.43 -12.69 -3.41
N VAL A 204 -0.96 -11.47 -3.35
CA VAL A 204 -2.02 -11.01 -4.25
C VAL A 204 -1.48 -9.90 -5.12
N ASP A 205 -1.43 -10.13 -6.43
CA ASP A 205 -0.98 -9.13 -7.38
C ASP A 205 -1.87 -7.88 -7.38
N PRO A 206 -1.38 -6.74 -7.91
CA PRO A 206 -2.17 -5.50 -7.99
C PRO A 206 -3.49 -5.61 -8.76
N ASP A 207 -3.64 -6.62 -9.61
CA ASP A 207 -4.88 -6.91 -10.33
C ASP A 207 -5.86 -7.79 -9.53
N GLY A 208 -5.45 -8.27 -8.35
CA GLY A 208 -6.21 -9.15 -7.47
C GLY A 208 -5.92 -10.64 -7.63
N THR A 209 -4.99 -11.04 -8.50
CA THR A 209 -4.66 -12.45 -8.72
C THR A 209 -3.92 -13.04 -7.52
N PRO A 210 -4.45 -14.07 -6.84
CA PRO A 210 -3.80 -14.68 -5.69
C PRO A 210 -2.80 -15.77 -6.11
N HIS A 211 -1.66 -15.79 -5.43
CA HIS A 211 -0.60 -16.78 -5.54
C HIS A 211 -0.33 -17.38 -4.16
N GLN A 212 -0.58 -18.68 -4.04
CA GLN A 212 -0.20 -19.41 -2.83
C GLN A 212 1.32 -19.50 -2.76
N ILE A 213 1.90 -19.03 -1.66
CA ILE A 213 3.33 -19.15 -1.37
C ILE A 213 3.54 -19.92 -0.06
N LYS A 214 4.76 -20.42 0.15
CA LYS A 214 5.14 -21.00 1.44
C LYS A 214 5.31 -19.86 2.45
N PRO A 215 4.84 -19.98 3.71
CA PRO A 215 5.08 -18.97 4.74
C PRO A 215 6.56 -18.58 4.87
N ALA A 216 7.46 -19.58 4.82
CA ALA A 216 8.90 -19.35 4.90
C ALA A 216 9.47 -18.57 3.69
N ALA A 217 8.83 -18.60 2.51
CA ALA A 217 9.30 -17.88 1.33
C ALA A 217 9.22 -16.35 1.50
N ILE A 218 8.25 -15.88 2.30
CA ILE A 218 8.11 -14.47 2.69
C ILE A 218 8.70 -14.19 4.09
N GLY A 219 9.41 -15.17 4.68
CA GLY A 219 10.09 -15.01 5.97
C GLY A 219 9.24 -15.33 7.20
N ALA A 220 7.94 -15.62 7.04
CA ALA A 220 7.10 -16.02 8.17
C ALA A 220 7.55 -17.38 8.74
N ASN A 221 7.48 -17.52 10.06
CA ASN A 221 7.91 -18.71 10.82
C ASN A 221 9.41 -19.07 10.68
N THR A 222 10.26 -18.15 10.21
CA THR A 222 11.70 -18.40 10.04
C THR A 222 12.56 -18.01 11.25
N PHE A 223 11.92 -17.51 12.31
CA PHE A 223 12.61 -17.11 13.53
C PHE A 223 13.04 -18.34 14.35
N THR A 224 14.21 -18.23 14.97
CA THR A 224 14.65 -19.19 15.99
C THR A 224 14.18 -18.70 17.34
N LEU A 225 13.29 -19.46 17.98
CA LEU A 225 13.03 -19.26 19.40
C LEU A 225 14.33 -19.54 20.16
N PRO A 226 14.77 -18.66 21.07
CA PRO A 226 15.83 -19.05 22.00
C PRO A 226 15.35 -20.30 22.76
N PRO A 227 16.23 -21.30 22.99
CA PRO A 227 15.84 -22.54 23.66
C PRO A 227 15.15 -22.20 24.98
N SER A 228 13.92 -22.69 25.14
CA SER A 228 13.13 -22.51 26.36
C SER A 228 13.92 -23.02 27.56
N THR A 229 14.00 -22.21 28.61
CA THR A 229 14.69 -22.54 29.86
C THR A 229 13.90 -23.54 30.72
N GLU A 230 13.10 -24.40 30.12
CA GLU A 230 12.37 -25.47 30.79
C GLU A 230 13.08 -26.81 30.58
N GLN A 231 14.23 -26.94 31.22
CA GLN A 231 14.72 -28.25 31.65
C GLN A 231 15.59 -28.10 32.89
N LYS A 232 14.96 -27.78 34.01
CA LYS A 232 15.48 -28.15 35.34
C LYS A 232 14.38 -28.06 36.40
N ALA A 233 13.62 -29.15 36.51
CA ALA A 233 13.00 -29.54 37.76
C ALA A 233 12.93 -31.08 37.81
N GLN A 234 14.03 -31.69 38.27
CA GLN A 234 14.01 -32.91 39.08
C GLN A 234 14.86 -32.58 40.31
N PRO A 235 14.32 -32.84 41.50
CA PRO A 235 14.50 -34.15 42.13
C PRO A 235 13.19 -34.90 42.35
#